data_AF-A0A7W1QG82-F1
#
_entry.id   AF-A0A7W1QG82-F1
#
_cell.length_a   1.000
_cell.length_b   1.000
_cell.length_c   1.000
_cell.angle_alpha   90.00
_cell.angle_beta   90.00
_cell.angle_gamma   90.00
#
_symmetry.space_group_name_H-M   'P 1'
#
loop_
_entity.id
_entity.type
_entity.pdbx_description
1 polymer ?
#
loop_
_entity_poly.entity_id
_entity_poly.type
_entity_poly.pdbx_seq_one_letter_code
_entity_poly.pdbx_strand_id
1 'polypeptide(L)'
;VHRGPALATIATLDGPFDLVFIDADKPGYLAYYEAVLPKLSERGLIVVDNVLWSGRVAQPPSDEDSGSTIALREFNDHVAADERVVGVMLSVRDGITLVRRA
;
A
#
# COMPACT_ATOMS: atom_id res chain seq x y z
N VAL A 1 -20.88 -2.60 -6.15
CA VAL A 1 -19.64 -3.29 -6.53
C VAL A 1 -19.23 -2.81 -7.91
N HIS A 2 -18.08 -2.15 -8.03
CA HIS A 2 -17.50 -1.74 -9.30
C HIS A 2 -16.67 -2.90 -9.88
N ARG A 3 -16.64 -3.03 -11.21
CA ARG A 3 -15.81 -4.03 -11.90
C ARG A 3 -14.91 -3.31 -12.89
N GLY A 4 -13.61 -3.57 -12.83
CA GLY A 4 -12.61 -2.95 -13.70
C GLY A 4 -11.33 -2.61 -12.94
N PRO A 5 -10.36 -1.95 -13.60
CA PRO A 5 -9.11 -1.53 -12.98
C PRO A 5 -9.38 -0.59 -11.79
N ALA A 6 -8.74 -0.86 -10.65
CA ALA A 6 -8.98 -0.10 -9.44
C ALA A 6 -8.53 1.36 -9.57
N LEU A 7 -7.40 1.65 -10.21
CA LEU A 7 -6.93 3.05 -10.42
C LEU A 7 -7.94 3.90 -11.17
N ALA A 8 -8.52 3.38 -12.25
CA ALA A 8 -9.53 4.10 -13.03
C ALA A 8 -10.78 4.36 -12.18
N THR A 9 -11.16 3.39 -11.34
CA THR A 9 -12.30 3.55 -10.42
C THR A 9 -12.00 4.61 -9.36
N ILE A 10 -10.85 4.54 -8.68
CA ILE A 10 -10.42 5.49 -7.64
C ILE A 10 -10.43 6.93 -8.18
N ALA A 11 -10.01 7.14 -9.42
CA ALA A 11 -10.02 8.46 -10.05
C ALA A 11 -11.43 9.10 -10.11
N THR A 12 -12.47 8.28 -10.24
CA THR A 12 -13.89 8.72 -10.31
C THR A 12 -14.57 8.87 -8.95
N LEU A 13 -13.95 8.38 -7.87
CA LEU A 13 -14.55 8.43 -6.55
C LEU A 13 -14.16 9.71 -5.82
N ASP A 14 -15.13 10.38 -5.22
CA ASP A 14 -14.90 11.51 -4.33
C ASP A 14 -14.72 11.02 -2.88
N GLY A 15 -13.72 11.56 -2.21
CA GLY A 15 -13.50 11.35 -0.78
C GLY A 15 -14.33 12.32 0.08
N PRO A 16 -14.05 12.39 1.39
CA PRO A 16 -12.96 11.71 2.08
C PRO A 16 -13.32 10.29 2.52
N PHE A 17 -12.34 9.39 2.53
CA PHE A 17 -12.49 8.02 3.06
C PHE A 17 -11.92 7.92 4.47
N ASP A 18 -12.66 7.28 5.38
CA ASP A 18 -12.18 6.99 6.73
C ASP A 18 -11.37 5.69 6.81
N LEU A 19 -11.56 4.77 5.85
CA LEU A 19 -10.82 3.53 5.76
C LEU A 19 -10.62 3.14 4.30
N VAL A 20 -9.38 2.79 3.95
CA VAL A 20 -9.02 2.18 2.66
C VAL A 20 -8.23 0.91 2.93
N PHE A 21 -8.66 -0.21 2.36
CA PHE A 21 -7.95 -1.48 2.46
C PHE A 21 -7.39 -1.87 1.08
N ILE A 22 -6.06 -1.96 0.98
CA ILE A 22 -5.35 -2.32 -0.24
C ILE A 22 -4.88 -3.77 -0.14
N ASP A 23 -5.59 -4.66 -0.83
CA ASP A 23 -5.20 -6.05 -1.09
C ASP A 23 -5.52 -6.41 -2.54
N ALA A 24 -4.61 -6.01 -3.42
CA ALA A 24 -4.75 -6.09 -4.88
C ALA A 24 -3.49 -6.71 -5.50
N ASP A 25 -3.26 -6.47 -6.80
CA ASP A 25 -2.00 -6.79 -7.46
C ASP A 25 -0.86 -5.95 -6.85
N LYS A 26 0.21 -6.63 -6.46
CA LYS A 26 1.31 -6.02 -5.71
C LYS A 26 2.08 -4.94 -6.51
N PRO A 27 2.31 -5.09 -7.83
CA PRO A 27 2.92 -4.02 -8.64
C PRO A 27 2.15 -2.69 -8.60
N GLY A 28 0.83 -2.72 -8.40
CA GLY A 28 0.01 -1.52 -8.31
C GLY A 28 0.01 -0.81 -6.95
N TYR A 29 0.58 -1.41 -5.89
CA TYR A 29 0.43 -0.92 -4.51
C TYR A 29 0.82 0.55 -4.33
N LEU A 30 1.98 0.95 -4.85
CA LEU A 30 2.45 2.33 -4.76
C LEU A 30 1.48 3.31 -5.47
N ALA A 31 0.99 2.93 -6.66
CA ALA A 31 0.05 3.74 -7.40
C ALA A 31 -1.31 3.84 -6.68
N TYR A 32 -1.79 2.74 -6.09
CA TYR A 32 -3.01 2.75 -5.30
C TYR A 32 -2.87 3.65 -4.08
N TYR A 33 -1.75 3.53 -3.35
CA TYR A 33 -1.43 4.38 -2.21
C TYR A 33 -1.45 5.86 -2.55
N GLU A 34 -0.73 6.27 -3.60
CA GLU A 34 -0.70 7.68 -4.04
C GLU A 34 -2.07 8.18 -4.54
N ALA A 35 -2.87 7.31 -5.15
CA ALA A 35 -4.19 7.68 -5.64
C ALA A 35 -5.21 7.89 -4.50
N VAL A 36 -5.11 7.10 -3.43
CA VAL A 36 -6.05 7.17 -2.30
C VAL A 36 -5.62 8.14 -1.21
N LEU A 37 -4.31 8.37 -1.04
CA LEU A 37 -3.80 9.24 0.02
C LEU A 37 -4.44 10.64 -0.01
N PRO A 38 -4.55 11.37 -1.15
CA PRO A 38 -5.22 12.67 -1.21
C PRO A 38 -6.71 12.61 -0.87
N LYS A 39 -7.35 11.45 -1.05
CA LYS A 39 -8.78 11.22 -0.80
C LYS A 39 -9.06 10.70 0.61
N LEU A 40 -8.05 10.56 1.46
CA LEU A 40 -8.20 10.10 2.84
C LEU A 40 -8.67 11.24 3.75
N SER A 41 -9.61 10.95 4.66
CA SER A 41 -10.05 11.89 5.69
C SER A 41 -8.93 12.22 6.68
N GLU A 42 -9.10 13.29 7.48
CA GLU A 42 -8.14 13.65 8.53
C GLU A 42 -7.97 12.54 9.59
N ARG A 43 -9.00 11.72 9.79
CA ARG A 43 -9.00 10.58 10.73
C ARG A 43 -8.82 9.24 10.02
N GLY A 44 -8.60 9.28 8.71
CA GLY A 44 -8.65 8.09 7.88
C GLY A 44 -7.41 7.22 8.03
N LEU A 45 -7.61 5.93 7.75
CA LEU A 45 -6.58 4.91 7.82
C LEU A 45 -6.48 4.18 6.48
N ILE A 46 -5.28 4.07 5.94
CA ILE A 46 -4.96 3.12 4.86
C ILE A 46 -4.36 1.88 5.50
N VAL A 47 -4.86 0.72 5.12
CA VAL A 47 -4.41 -0.60 5.56
C VAL A 47 -3.95 -1.36 4.32
N VAL A 48 -2.70 -1.83 4.32
CA VAL A 48 -2.10 -2.50 3.17
C VAL A 48 -1.66 -3.90 3.58
N ASP A 49 -2.20 -4.93 2.93
CA ASP A 49 -1.97 -6.35 3.30
C ASP A 49 -0.82 -7.00 2.49
N ASN A 50 -0.21 -8.01 3.11
CA ASN A 50 0.90 -8.85 2.60
C ASN A 50 2.21 -8.11 2.30
N VAL A 51 2.51 -7.06 3.07
CA VAL A 51 3.69 -6.22 2.84
C VAL A 51 5.03 -6.90 3.16
N LEU A 52 5.03 -8.01 3.93
CA LEU A 52 6.23 -8.80 4.20
C LEU A 52 6.46 -9.90 3.15
N TRP A 53 5.44 -10.24 2.34
CA TRP A 53 5.53 -11.15 1.20
C TRP A 53 6.25 -12.47 1.47
N SER A 54 5.80 -13.20 2.49
CA SER A 54 6.41 -14.43 3.00
C SER A 54 7.87 -14.26 3.43
N GLY A 55 8.22 -13.07 3.89
CA GLY A 55 9.58 -12.68 4.28
C GLY A 55 10.52 -12.39 3.11
N ARG A 56 10.07 -12.49 1.85
CA ARG A 56 10.94 -12.30 0.67
C ARG A 56 11.50 -10.88 0.59
N VAL A 57 10.72 -9.87 0.98
CA VAL A 57 11.18 -8.48 0.96
C VAL A 57 12.38 -8.24 1.88
N ALA A 58 12.54 -9.06 2.94
CA ALA A 58 13.63 -8.96 3.90
C ALA A 58 14.87 -9.81 3.52
N GLN A 59 14.78 -10.65 2.49
CA GLN A 59 15.94 -11.37 1.97
C GLN A 59 16.85 -10.42 1.16
N PRO A 60 18.16 -10.71 1.04
CA PRO A 60 19.03 -9.98 0.12
C PRO A 60 18.46 -9.97 -1.30
N PRO A 61 18.62 -8.86 -2.06
CA PRO A 61 18.19 -8.81 -3.45
C PRO A 61 18.82 -9.93 -4.29
N SER A 62 18.02 -10.50 -5.18
CA SER A 62 18.41 -11.59 -6.08
C SER A 62 17.82 -11.35 -7.47
N ASP A 63 18.51 -11.83 -8.51
CA ASP A 63 18.00 -11.81 -9.89
C ASP A 63 16.74 -12.68 -10.08
N GLU A 64 16.46 -13.56 -9.10
CA GLU A 64 15.25 -14.40 -9.06
C GLU A 64 14.04 -13.69 -8.41
N ASP A 65 14.22 -12.46 -7.91
CA ASP A 65 13.14 -11.72 -7.28
C ASP A 65 12.00 -11.45 -8.27
N SER A 66 10.79 -11.87 -7.89
CA SER A 66 9.59 -11.56 -8.68
C SER A 66 9.34 -10.06 -8.73
N GLY A 67 8.68 -9.60 -9.80
CA GLY A 67 8.24 -8.21 -9.90
C GLY A 67 7.39 -7.75 -8.70
N SER A 68 6.63 -8.65 -8.08
CA SER A 68 5.90 -8.36 -6.84
C SER A 68 6.82 -8.14 -5.64
N THR A 69 7.92 -8.88 -5.52
CA THR A 69 8.90 -8.68 -4.43
C THR A 69 9.57 -7.32 -4.57
N ILE A 70 9.99 -6.97 -5.79
CA ILE A 70 10.62 -5.68 -6.09
C ILE A 70 9.65 -4.55 -5.78
N ALA A 71 8.42 -4.61 -6.30
CA ALA A 71 7.41 -3.59 -6.08
C ALA A 71 7.03 -3.41 -4.60
N LEU A 72 6.99 -4.50 -3.81
CA LEU A 72 6.71 -4.39 -2.37
C LEU A 72 7.87 -3.80 -1.58
N ARG A 73 9.13 -4.05 -1.98
CA ARG A 73 10.28 -3.33 -1.40
C ARG A 73 10.18 -1.84 -1.69
N GLU A 74 9.97 -1.47 -2.96
CA GLU A 74 9.79 -0.06 -3.36
C GLU A 74 8.64 0.62 -2.62
N PHE A 75 7.49 -0.06 -2.50
CA PHE A 75 6.35 0.44 -1.74
C PHE A 75 6.70 0.64 -0.25
N ASN A 76 7.33 -0.36 0.39
CA ASN A 76 7.69 -0.28 1.80
C ASN A 76 8.70 0.85 2.07
N ASP A 77 9.72 0.97 1.22
CA ASP A 77 10.73 2.02 1.31
C ASP A 77 10.10 3.40 1.10
N HIS A 78 9.18 3.51 0.14
CA HIS A 78 8.45 4.75 -0.12
C HIS A 78 7.61 5.18 1.09
N VAL A 79 6.78 4.29 1.63
CA VAL A 79 5.94 4.62 2.81
C VAL A 79 6.78 4.93 4.04
N ALA A 80 7.93 4.25 4.22
CA ALA A 80 8.84 4.54 5.32
C ALA A 80 9.49 5.93 5.21
N ALA A 81 9.68 6.44 3.99
CA ALA A 81 10.29 7.75 3.72
C ALA A 81 9.26 8.89 3.53
N ASP A 82 7.96 8.59 3.48
CA ASP A 82 6.93 9.58 3.18
C ASP A 82 6.56 10.43 4.40
N GLU A 83 7.08 11.66 4.44
CA GLU A 83 6.85 12.63 5.53
C GLU A 83 5.39 13.10 5.64
N ARG A 84 4.52 12.81 4.65
CA ARG A 84 3.09 13.17 4.71
C ARG A 84 2.31 12.28 5.69
N VAL A 85 2.89 11.18 6.14
CA VAL A 85 2.18 10.13 6.87
C VAL A 85 2.95 9.60 8.09
N VAL A 86 2.20 8.93 8.97
CA VAL A 86 2.75 8.06 10.00
C VAL A 86 2.38 6.63 9.64
N GLY A 87 3.40 5.83 9.32
CA GLY A 87 3.27 4.41 8.97
C GLY A 87 3.72 3.49 10.11
N VAL A 88 2.97 2.41 10.35
CA VAL A 88 3.37 1.31 11.24
C VAL A 88 3.21 -0.02 10.51
N MET A 89 4.31 -0.74 10.34
CA MET A 89 4.30 -2.11 9.82
C MET A 89 4.18 -3.11 10.97
N LEU A 90 3.16 -3.96 10.91
CA LEU A 90 2.87 -5.00 11.88
C LEU A 90 3.20 -6.37 11.29
N SER A 91 3.83 -7.24 12.08
CA SER A 91 4.13 -8.64 11.72
C SER A 91 2.93 -9.58 11.89
N VAL A 92 1.71 -9.06 11.74
CA VAL A 92 0.48 -9.85 11.75
C VAL A 92 0.33 -10.54 10.39
N ARG A 93 0.16 -11.86 10.40
CA ARG A 93 0.03 -12.69 9.19
C ARG A 93 1.22 -12.48 8.25
N ASP A 94 1.01 -11.94 7.05
CA ASP A 94 2.03 -11.75 6.01
C ASP A 94 2.51 -10.29 5.94
N GLY A 95 2.36 -9.57 7.04
CA GLY A 95 2.66 -8.15 7.14
C GLY A 95 1.46 -7.28 6.81
N ILE A 96 1.14 -6.35 7.71
CA ILE A 96 0.15 -5.30 7.47
C ILE A 96 0.80 -3.95 7.75
N THR A 97 0.76 -3.03 6.79
CA THR A 97 1.13 -1.63 7.03
C THR A 97 -0.13 -0.80 7.28
N LEU A 98 -0.16 -0.13 8.42
CA LEU A 98 -1.15 0.87 8.78
C LEU A 98 -0.57 2.26 8.48
N VAL A 99 -1.29 3.08 7.73
CA VAL A 99 -0.87 4.45 7.38
C VAL A 99 -1.96 5.44 7.70
N ARG A 100 -1.62 6.49 8.45
CA ARG A 100 -2.47 7.68 8.65
C ARG A 100 -1.73 8.92 8.21
N ARG A 101 -2.45 10.00 7.88
CA ARG A 101 -1.82 11.31 7.67
C ARG A 101 -1.11 11.80 8.94
N ALA A 102 0.01 12.47 8.76
CA ALA A 102 0.78 13.10 9.83
C ALA A 102 0.02 14.26 10.47
#